data_AF-A0A9D4FZF2-F1
#
_entry.id   AF-A0A9D4FZF2-F1
#
_cell.length_a   1.000
_cell.length_b   1.000
_cell.length_c   1.000
_cell.angle_alpha   90.00
_cell.angle_beta   90.00
_cell.angle_gamma   90.00
#
_symmetry.space_group_name_H-M   'P 1'
#
loop_
_entity.id
_entity.type
_entity.pdbx_description
1 polymer ?
#
loop_
_entity_poly.entity_id
_entity_poly.type
_entity_poly.pdbx_seq_one_letter_code
_entity_poly.pdbx_strand_id
1 'polypeptide(L)'
;MSEALDGSGAGKDTVMERRRTYFYRERMDMIISQLIAGNHECFHFGSQSEGTTTPGLHTDVDILLSDSDVNIMRVWGDWKAGMRNLLMLNDDITPPEQYLLQVIRKDTPEPETRLYDDMFVRKHSVQVLLSAERRKEDIGNMFRYLGEITIGPSVSWIPDWDIVTAFHVCRPLPEIQLWIDRCTGRHWPPAQLLDAARVTPCFLVPAGHPDSDYKREEWRLSPNLIERMLMFSVNMIQIKC
;
A
#
# COMPACT_ATOMS: atom_id res chain seq x y z
N MET A 1 -39.84 -1.51 -1.02
CA MET A 1 -38.71 -1.44 -0.04
C MET A 1 -38.38 -0.03 0.43
N SER A 2 -38.73 1.04 -0.29
CA SER A 2 -38.46 2.44 0.10
C SER A 2 -39.25 2.95 1.32
N GLU A 3 -40.42 2.37 1.64
CA GLU A 3 -41.30 2.92 2.69
C GLU A 3 -41.08 2.31 4.08
N ALA A 4 -40.32 1.22 4.19
CA ALA A 4 -40.18 0.47 5.45
C ALA A 4 -39.15 1.06 6.44
N LEU A 5 -38.35 2.06 6.02
CA LEU A 5 -37.29 2.65 6.84
C LEU A 5 -37.57 4.10 7.30
N ASP A 6 -38.60 4.74 6.75
CA ASP A 6 -38.96 6.13 7.04
C ASP A 6 -39.81 6.27 8.32
N GLY A 7 -40.22 5.17 8.95
CA GLY A 7 -41.07 5.16 10.17
C GLY A 7 -40.34 5.45 11.49
N SER A 8 -39.04 5.74 11.48
CA SER A 8 -38.20 5.77 12.68
C SER A 8 -37.78 7.17 13.15
N GLY A 9 -38.56 8.23 12.88
CA GLY A 9 -38.39 9.55 13.52
C GLY A 9 -37.01 10.21 13.41
N ALA A 10 -36.09 9.66 12.63
CA ALA A 10 -34.76 10.19 12.40
C ALA A 10 -34.88 11.33 11.38
N GLY A 11 -34.27 12.48 11.67
CA GLY A 11 -34.27 13.63 10.76
C GLY A 11 -33.77 13.22 9.35
N LYS A 12 -34.24 13.94 8.32
CA LYS A 12 -33.86 13.67 6.92
C LYS A 12 -32.34 13.56 6.72
N ASP A 13 -31.56 14.30 7.50
CA ASP A 13 -30.09 14.28 7.47
C ASP A 13 -29.52 12.95 8.00
N THR A 14 -30.09 12.38 9.07
CA THR A 14 -29.65 11.08 9.61
C THR A 14 -30.00 9.92 8.68
N VAL A 15 -31.10 10.03 7.92
CA VAL A 15 -31.48 9.04 6.90
C VAL A 15 -30.54 9.14 5.69
N MET A 16 -30.19 10.36 5.25
CA MET A 16 -29.23 10.56 4.16
C MET A 16 -27.82 10.09 4.51
N GLU A 17 -27.36 10.35 5.73
CA GLU A 17 -26.04 9.94 6.20
C GLU A 17 -25.93 8.41 6.31
N ARG A 18 -26.96 7.75 6.86
CA ARG A 18 -27.06 6.28 6.87
C ARG A 18 -27.08 5.69 5.46
N ARG A 19 -27.80 6.31 4.52
CA ARG A 19 -27.82 5.90 3.12
C ARG A 19 -26.43 6.05 2.47
N ARG A 20 -25.71 7.14 2.74
CA ARG A 20 -24.32 7.32 2.27
C ARG A 20 -23.39 6.25 2.82
N THR A 21 -23.43 5.97 4.12
CA THR A 21 -22.62 4.91 4.74
C THR A 21 -22.94 3.52 4.19
N TYR A 22 -24.22 3.23 3.93
CA TYR A 22 -24.65 1.94 3.38
C TYR A 22 -24.23 1.76 1.91
N PHE A 23 -24.47 2.77 1.07
CA PHE A 23 -24.01 2.76 -0.33
C PHE A 23 -22.48 2.75 -0.42
N TYR A 24 -21.79 3.42 0.50
CA TYR A 24 -20.34 3.33 0.63
C TYR A 24 -19.93 1.88 0.89
N ARG A 25 -20.50 1.22 1.90
CA ARG A 25 -20.18 -0.16 2.25
C ARG A 25 -20.48 -1.16 1.13
N GLU A 26 -21.66 -1.12 0.51
CA GLU A 26 -22.00 -2.00 -0.62
C GLU A 26 -21.09 -1.78 -1.83
N ARG A 27 -20.71 -0.53 -2.10
CA ARG A 27 -19.81 -0.19 -3.20
C ARG A 27 -18.38 -0.66 -2.91
N MET A 28 -17.90 -0.49 -1.68
CA MET A 28 -16.63 -1.06 -1.21
C MET A 28 -16.65 -2.58 -1.37
N ASP A 29 -17.67 -3.26 -0.86
CA ASP A 29 -17.79 -4.72 -0.93
C ASP A 29 -17.79 -5.22 -2.38
N MET A 30 -18.46 -4.52 -3.31
CA MET A 30 -18.46 -4.87 -4.73
C MET A 30 -17.08 -4.71 -5.39
N ILE A 31 -16.40 -3.59 -5.12
CA ILE A 31 -15.07 -3.30 -5.69
C ILE A 31 -14.04 -4.26 -5.10
N ILE A 32 -14.02 -4.42 -3.78
CA ILE A 32 -13.20 -5.39 -3.07
C ILE A 32 -13.45 -6.80 -3.63
N SER A 33 -14.70 -7.21 -3.86
CA SER A 33 -15.01 -8.52 -4.44
C SER A 33 -14.47 -8.71 -5.86
N GLN A 34 -14.46 -7.65 -6.69
CA GLN A 34 -13.84 -7.69 -8.02
C GLN A 34 -12.31 -7.69 -7.97
N LEU A 35 -11.72 -7.00 -6.99
CA LEU A 35 -10.27 -6.90 -6.79
C LEU A 35 -9.68 -8.18 -6.19
N ILE A 36 -10.36 -8.80 -5.22
CA ILE A 36 -9.97 -10.06 -4.57
C ILE A 36 -9.98 -11.23 -5.58
N ALA A 37 -10.81 -11.17 -6.63
CA ALA A 37 -10.79 -12.16 -7.69
C ALA A 37 -9.43 -12.25 -8.43
N GLY A 38 -8.54 -11.25 -8.27
CA GLY A 38 -7.22 -11.17 -8.87
C GLY A 38 -6.02 -11.67 -8.04
N ASN A 39 -6.22 -12.46 -6.98
CA ASN A 39 -5.14 -12.86 -6.04
C ASN A 39 -4.48 -11.69 -5.27
N HIS A 40 -5.16 -10.55 -5.16
CA HIS A 40 -4.68 -9.41 -4.38
C HIS A 40 -5.27 -9.42 -2.97
N GLU A 41 -4.45 -9.07 -1.97
CA GLU A 41 -4.92 -8.63 -0.67
C GLU A 41 -5.27 -7.14 -0.72
N CYS A 42 -6.43 -6.76 -0.21
CA CYS A 42 -6.93 -5.39 -0.25
C CYS A 42 -6.90 -4.77 1.16
N PHE A 43 -6.30 -3.59 1.26
CA PHE A 43 -6.21 -2.82 2.49
C PHE A 43 -6.83 -1.44 2.26
N HIS A 44 -7.62 -0.99 3.23
CA HIS A 44 -8.26 0.34 3.18
C HIS A 44 -7.51 1.31 4.06
N PHE A 45 -7.23 2.50 3.56
CA PHE A 45 -6.63 3.64 4.24
C PHE A 45 -7.43 4.92 4.03
N GLY A 46 -7.06 5.95 4.79
CA GLY A 46 -7.70 7.25 4.73
C GLY A 46 -8.54 7.61 5.97
N SER A 47 -9.00 8.86 5.98
CA SER A 47 -9.51 9.53 7.19
C SER A 47 -10.74 8.85 7.80
N GLN A 48 -11.51 8.14 7.00
CA GLN A 48 -12.68 7.39 7.47
C GLN A 48 -12.29 6.17 8.30
N SER A 49 -11.23 5.48 7.88
CA SER A 49 -10.75 4.28 8.56
C SER A 49 -9.96 4.60 9.83
N GLU A 50 -9.32 5.78 9.86
CA GLU A 50 -8.44 6.22 10.96
C GLU A 50 -9.12 7.15 11.97
N GLY A 51 -10.39 7.51 11.73
CA GLY A 51 -11.18 8.33 12.65
C GLY A 51 -10.80 9.82 12.65
N THR A 52 -10.14 10.29 11.59
CA THR A 52 -9.66 11.67 11.44
C THR A 52 -10.53 12.49 10.46
N THR A 53 -11.69 11.97 10.08
CA THR A 53 -12.60 12.63 9.14
C THR A 53 -13.10 13.97 9.69
N THR A 54 -12.87 15.03 8.93
CA THR A 54 -13.39 16.37 9.25
C THR A 54 -14.76 16.58 8.59
N PRO A 55 -15.81 16.91 9.36
CA PRO A 55 -17.13 17.16 8.80
C PRO A 55 -17.10 18.28 7.74
N GLY A 56 -17.65 18.01 6.56
CA GLY A 56 -17.74 19.00 5.46
C GLY A 56 -16.54 19.03 4.51
N LEU A 57 -15.48 18.26 4.78
CA LEU A 57 -14.44 17.96 3.79
C LEU A 57 -14.79 16.65 3.06
N HIS A 58 -14.47 16.62 1.77
CA HIS A 58 -14.51 15.38 0.98
C HIS A 58 -13.55 14.37 1.60
N THR A 59 -14.02 13.15 1.81
CA THR A 59 -13.21 12.08 2.38
C THR A 59 -12.56 11.30 1.26
N ASP A 60 -11.24 11.29 1.25
CA ASP A 60 -10.44 10.41 0.42
C ASP A 60 -10.58 8.95 0.89
N VAL A 61 -10.60 8.05 -0.08
CA VAL A 61 -10.62 6.61 0.10
C VAL A 61 -9.34 6.08 -0.52
N ASP A 62 -8.37 5.74 0.34
CA ASP A 62 -7.13 5.14 -0.11
C ASP A 62 -7.28 3.62 -0.08
N ILE A 63 -6.91 2.97 -1.18
CA ILE A 63 -6.92 1.52 -1.30
C ILE A 63 -5.52 1.08 -1.68
N LEU A 64 -4.96 0.15 -0.90
CA LEU A 64 -3.72 -0.53 -1.23
C LEU A 64 -4.04 -1.96 -1.64
N LEU A 65 -3.55 -2.33 -2.82
CA LEU A 65 -3.63 -3.68 -3.36
C LEU A 65 -2.26 -4.32 -3.29
N SER A 66 -2.16 -5.44 -2.58
CA SER A 66 -0.91 -6.16 -2.42
C SER A 66 -0.96 -7.51 -3.11
N ASP A 67 0.08 -7.81 -3.89
CA ASP A 67 0.21 -9.12 -4.54
C ASP A 67 0.59 -10.20 -3.53
N SER A 68 -0.19 -11.29 -3.51
CA SER A 68 0.04 -12.42 -2.61
C SER A 68 1.03 -13.46 -3.16
N ASP A 69 1.34 -13.41 -4.46
CA ASP A 69 2.17 -14.39 -5.18
C ASP A 69 3.64 -13.95 -5.38
N VAL A 70 4.00 -12.77 -4.84
CA VAL A 70 5.35 -12.21 -4.90
C VAL A 70 6.04 -12.32 -3.55
N ASN A 71 7.26 -12.86 -3.56
CA ASN A 71 8.13 -12.93 -2.39
C ASN A 71 9.19 -11.81 -2.47
N ILE A 72 9.07 -10.81 -1.60
CA ILE A 72 10.08 -9.78 -1.44
C ILE A 72 11.19 -10.27 -0.52
N MET A 73 12.40 -10.31 -1.04
CA MET A 73 13.62 -10.74 -0.36
C MET A 73 14.44 -9.51 0.04
N ARG A 74 15.05 -9.54 1.23
CA ARG A 74 16.11 -8.60 1.61
C ARG A 74 17.50 -9.23 1.56
N VAL A 75 17.54 -10.55 1.71
CA VAL A 75 18.76 -11.35 1.65
C VAL A 75 18.49 -12.60 0.82
N TRP A 76 19.55 -13.17 0.25
CA TRP A 76 19.47 -14.36 -0.60
C TRP A 76 18.83 -15.58 0.08
N GLY A 77 18.98 -15.69 1.41
CA GLY A 77 18.37 -16.77 2.20
C GLY A 77 16.84 -16.75 2.26
N ASP A 78 16.20 -15.70 1.75
CA ASP A 78 14.74 -15.52 1.79
C ASP A 78 14.06 -16.08 0.54
N TRP A 79 14.85 -16.62 -0.39
CA TRP A 79 14.37 -17.16 -1.65
C TRP A 79 13.40 -18.32 -1.43
N LYS A 80 12.31 -18.33 -2.21
CA LYS A 80 11.29 -19.37 -2.18
C LYS A 80 11.11 -19.99 -3.56
N ALA A 81 11.42 -21.28 -3.67
CA ALA A 81 11.22 -22.04 -4.91
C ALA A 81 9.78 -21.92 -5.42
N GLY A 82 9.61 -21.69 -6.72
CA GLY A 82 8.30 -21.63 -7.37
C GLY A 82 7.54 -20.30 -7.21
N MET A 83 7.98 -19.40 -6.32
CA MET A 83 7.41 -18.04 -6.22
C MET A 83 8.12 -17.05 -7.14
N ARG A 84 7.47 -15.93 -7.46
CA ARG A 84 8.15 -14.78 -8.07
C ARG A 84 8.95 -14.08 -6.98
N ASN A 85 10.27 -14.15 -7.06
CA ASN A 85 11.17 -13.60 -6.05
C ASN A 85 11.74 -12.25 -6.54
N LEU A 86 11.66 -11.22 -5.71
CA LEU A 86 12.27 -9.91 -5.97
C LEU A 86 13.20 -9.55 -4.82
N LEU A 87 14.47 -9.26 -5.12
CA LEU A 87 15.45 -8.82 -4.14
C LEU A 87 15.44 -7.30 -4.03
N MET A 88 15.21 -6.79 -2.83
CA MET A 88 15.36 -5.38 -2.48
C MET A 88 16.83 -5.00 -2.49
N LEU A 89 17.21 -4.13 -3.41
CA LEU A 89 18.53 -3.52 -3.46
C LEU A 89 18.46 -2.15 -2.80
N ASN A 90 19.36 -1.93 -1.84
CA ASN A 90 19.68 -0.63 -1.29
C ASN A 90 21.10 -0.34 -1.73
N ASP A 91 21.24 0.44 -2.80
CA ASP A 91 22.52 0.75 -3.43
C ASP A 91 22.86 2.23 -3.23
N ASP A 92 24.14 2.59 -3.43
CA ASP A 92 24.60 3.97 -3.23
C ASP A 92 24.06 4.96 -4.28
N ILE A 93 23.33 4.46 -5.29
CA ILE A 93 22.77 5.27 -6.39
C ILE A 93 21.30 5.65 -6.17
N THR A 94 20.60 4.95 -5.29
CA THR A 94 19.24 5.32 -4.89
C THR A 94 19.28 6.27 -3.69
N PRO A 95 18.39 7.28 -3.63
CA PRO A 95 18.26 8.11 -2.44
C PRO A 95 17.90 7.29 -1.20
N PRO A 96 18.14 7.82 0.02
CA PRO A 96 17.69 7.17 1.24
C PRO A 96 16.21 6.80 1.18
N GLU A 97 15.87 5.63 1.74
CA GLU A 97 14.50 5.08 1.79
C GLU A 97 13.89 4.69 0.43
N GLN A 98 14.69 4.73 -0.64
CA GLN A 98 14.35 4.18 -1.95
C GLN A 98 15.06 2.86 -2.18
N TYR A 99 14.41 2.00 -2.96
CA TYR A 99 14.88 0.65 -3.26
C TYR A 99 14.69 0.34 -4.73
N LEU A 100 15.61 -0.44 -5.30
CA LEU A 100 15.39 -1.12 -6.57
C LEU A 100 14.96 -2.56 -6.31
N LEU A 101 14.13 -3.11 -7.20
CA LEU A 101 13.70 -4.50 -7.11
C LEU A 101 14.33 -5.34 -8.21
N GLN A 102 15.34 -6.12 -7.85
CA GLN A 102 15.97 -7.07 -8.75
C GLN A 102 15.16 -8.34 -8.88
N VAL A 103 14.97 -8.81 -10.12
CA VAL A 103 14.25 -10.07 -10.35
C VAL A 103 15.17 -11.26 -10.11
N ILE A 104 14.68 -12.21 -9.33
CA ILE A 104 15.36 -13.47 -9.04
C ILE A 104 14.60 -14.60 -9.73
N ARG A 105 15.34 -15.55 -10.27
CA ARG A 105 14.80 -16.72 -10.94
C ARG A 105 13.91 -17.54 -10.02
N LYS A 106 12.87 -18.16 -10.61
CA LYS A 106 11.91 -19.00 -9.87
C LYS A 106 12.47 -20.39 -9.55
N ASP A 107 13.37 -20.88 -10.40
CA ASP A 107 13.98 -22.21 -10.35
C ASP A 107 15.30 -22.24 -9.56
N THR A 108 16.02 -21.12 -9.52
CA THR A 108 17.28 -20.99 -8.77
C THR A 108 17.38 -19.65 -8.04
N PRO A 109 18.11 -19.56 -6.91
CA PRO A 109 18.35 -18.30 -6.19
C PRO A 109 19.43 -17.46 -6.90
N GLU A 110 19.24 -17.19 -8.19
CA GLU A 110 20.16 -16.43 -9.03
C GLU A 110 19.46 -15.24 -9.69
N PRO A 111 20.20 -14.14 -9.97
CA PRO A 111 19.69 -13.04 -10.79
C PRO A 111 19.05 -13.54 -12.08
N GLU A 112 17.86 -13.05 -12.39
CA GLU A 112 17.33 -13.18 -13.73
C GLU A 112 18.05 -12.19 -14.65
N THR A 113 18.54 -12.70 -15.78
CA THR A 113 19.37 -11.93 -16.73
C THR A 113 18.74 -11.85 -18.12
N ARG A 114 17.66 -12.61 -18.36
CA ARG A 114 17.06 -12.84 -19.67
C ARG A 114 15.56 -12.55 -19.73
N LEU A 115 15.08 -11.49 -19.07
CA LEU A 115 13.75 -10.93 -19.33
C LEU A 115 13.82 -9.98 -20.53
N TYR A 116 12.90 -10.17 -21.47
CA TYR A 116 12.70 -9.30 -22.64
C TYR A 116 11.29 -8.74 -22.58
N ASP A 117 11.02 -8.01 -21.50
CA ASP A 117 9.71 -7.47 -21.15
C ASP A 117 9.90 -6.00 -20.79
N ASP A 118 8.97 -5.15 -21.24
CA ASP A 118 9.02 -3.70 -21.11
C ASP A 118 8.89 -3.24 -19.65
N MET A 119 8.46 -4.12 -18.75
CA MET A 119 8.43 -3.90 -17.31
C MET A 119 9.81 -3.93 -16.64
N PHE A 120 10.88 -4.31 -17.35
CA PHE A 120 12.21 -4.47 -16.75
C PHE A 120 13.28 -3.67 -17.48
N VAL A 121 14.21 -3.12 -16.71
CA VAL A 121 15.41 -2.46 -17.25
C VAL A 121 16.66 -3.10 -16.69
N ARG A 122 17.71 -3.17 -17.50
CA ARG A 122 19.03 -3.65 -17.04
C ARG A 122 19.79 -2.50 -16.38
N LYS A 123 20.26 -2.71 -15.15
CA LYS A 123 21.16 -1.81 -14.41
C LYS A 123 22.34 -2.60 -13.88
N HIS A 124 23.57 -2.13 -14.12
CA HIS A 124 24.81 -2.70 -13.54
C HIS A 124 24.89 -4.24 -13.53
N SER A 125 24.46 -4.90 -14.62
CA SER A 125 24.38 -6.36 -14.85
C SER A 125 23.15 -7.11 -14.32
N VAL A 126 22.23 -6.46 -13.60
CA VAL A 126 21.00 -7.05 -13.08
C VAL A 126 19.76 -6.50 -13.78
N GLN A 127 18.65 -7.23 -13.75
CA GLN A 127 17.36 -6.74 -14.23
C GLN A 127 16.50 -6.26 -13.06
N VAL A 128 16.03 -5.02 -13.15
CA VAL A 128 15.20 -4.39 -12.13
C VAL A 128 13.80 -4.12 -12.67
N LEU A 129 12.80 -4.27 -11.80
CA LEU A 129 11.39 -4.03 -12.11
C LEU A 129 11.08 -2.52 -12.11
N LEU A 130 10.47 -2.05 -13.19
CA LEU A 130 10.00 -0.67 -13.32
C LEU A 130 8.73 -0.46 -12.49
N SER A 131 8.81 0.45 -11.52
CA SER A 131 7.69 0.83 -10.67
C SER A 131 6.60 1.59 -11.45
N ALA A 132 6.98 2.33 -12.49
CA ALA A 132 6.04 3.02 -13.36
C ALA A 132 5.26 2.06 -14.28
N GLU A 133 5.92 1.07 -14.88
CA GLU A 133 5.24 0.15 -15.81
C GLU A 133 4.42 -0.89 -15.06
N ARG A 134 4.86 -1.34 -13.88
CA ARG A 134 4.05 -2.18 -13.00
C ARG A 134 2.71 -1.53 -12.65
N ARG A 135 2.73 -0.24 -12.26
CA ARG A 135 1.51 0.52 -12.00
C ARG A 135 0.56 0.51 -13.19
N LYS A 136 1.06 0.82 -14.38
CA LYS A 136 0.24 0.86 -15.59
C LYS A 136 -0.34 -0.51 -15.96
N GLU A 137 0.43 -1.59 -15.77
CA GLU A 137 -0.07 -2.93 -16.04
C GLU A 137 -1.20 -3.30 -15.07
N ASP A 138 -0.93 -3.23 -13.77
CA ASP A 138 -1.89 -3.66 -12.75
C ASP A 138 -3.17 -2.82 -12.82
N ILE A 139 -3.02 -1.50 -12.92
CA ILE A 139 -4.15 -0.56 -12.87
C ILE A 139 -4.80 -0.42 -14.25
N GLY A 140 -4.02 -0.33 -15.32
CA GLY A 140 -4.53 -0.22 -16.68
C GLY A 140 -5.26 -1.47 -17.16
N ASN A 141 -4.90 -2.67 -16.69
CA ASN A 141 -5.67 -3.89 -16.96
C ASN A 141 -6.99 -3.91 -16.20
N MET A 142 -6.98 -3.38 -14.98
CA MET A 142 -8.12 -3.37 -14.06
C MET A 142 -9.16 -2.30 -14.42
N PHE A 143 -8.72 -1.16 -14.96
CA PHE A 143 -9.56 0.02 -15.21
C PHE A 143 -9.54 0.52 -16.66
N ARG A 144 -9.17 -0.33 -17.62
CA ARG A 144 -8.96 -0.10 -19.07
C ARG A 144 -10.06 0.70 -19.83
N TYR A 145 -11.17 1.04 -19.19
CA TYR A 145 -12.34 1.71 -19.77
C TYR A 145 -12.72 3.05 -19.14
N LEU A 146 -12.02 3.54 -18.10
CA LEU A 146 -12.48 4.69 -17.32
C LEU A 146 -11.32 5.67 -17.10
N GLY A 147 -11.45 6.90 -17.60
CA GLY A 147 -10.38 7.90 -17.68
C GLY A 147 -9.58 8.06 -16.39
N GLU A 148 -8.27 7.91 -16.50
CA GLU A 148 -7.32 7.84 -15.40
C GLU A 148 -6.70 9.22 -15.12
N ILE A 149 -6.63 9.61 -13.84
CA ILE A 149 -5.72 10.68 -13.37
C ILE A 149 -4.68 10.02 -12.45
N THR A 150 -3.42 10.03 -12.87
CA THR A 150 -2.31 9.49 -12.08
C THR A 150 -1.66 10.63 -11.26
N ILE A 151 -1.61 10.50 -9.93
CA ILE A 151 -0.95 11.46 -9.03
C ILE A 151 -0.04 10.69 -8.08
N GLY A 152 1.28 10.90 -8.16
CA GLY A 152 2.22 10.18 -7.29
C GLY A 152 2.13 8.65 -7.48
N PRO A 153 2.12 7.82 -6.42
CA PRO A 153 1.97 6.37 -6.52
C PRO A 153 0.52 5.91 -6.78
N SER A 154 -0.48 6.81 -6.62
CA SER A 154 -1.89 6.47 -6.72
C SER A 154 -2.45 6.71 -8.12
N VAL A 155 -3.53 5.99 -8.39
CA VAL A 155 -4.43 6.25 -9.51
C VAL A 155 -5.80 6.58 -8.97
N SER A 156 -6.33 7.72 -9.41
CA SER A 156 -7.64 8.19 -9.00
C SER A 156 -8.72 7.73 -10.00
N TRP A 157 -9.69 6.95 -9.52
CA TRP A 157 -10.72 6.29 -10.35
C TRP A 157 -12.06 7.05 -10.34
N ILE A 158 -12.34 7.76 -9.25
CA ILE A 158 -13.54 8.55 -8.97
C ILE A 158 -13.05 9.73 -8.12
N PRO A 159 -13.69 10.92 -8.16
CA PRO A 159 -13.39 11.95 -7.18
C PRO A 159 -13.38 11.31 -5.79
N ASP A 160 -12.24 11.44 -5.10
CA ASP A 160 -12.01 10.95 -3.74
C ASP A 160 -11.56 9.48 -3.59
N TRP A 161 -11.18 8.75 -4.64
CA TRP A 161 -10.66 7.36 -4.52
C TRP A 161 -9.28 7.21 -5.12
N ASP A 162 -8.31 6.85 -4.28
CA ASP A 162 -6.91 6.66 -4.66
C ASP A 162 -6.50 5.20 -4.47
N ILE A 163 -6.06 4.56 -5.56
CA ILE A 163 -5.64 3.16 -5.55
C ILE A 163 -4.13 3.08 -5.76
N VAL A 164 -3.45 2.36 -4.87
CA VAL A 164 -2.01 2.11 -4.92
C VAL A 164 -1.78 0.60 -4.99
N THR A 165 -0.97 0.14 -5.94
CA THR A 165 -0.49 -1.25 -5.96
C THR A 165 0.83 -1.35 -5.22
N ALA A 166 1.06 -2.47 -4.55
CA ALA A 166 2.19 -2.64 -3.66
C ALA A 166 2.62 -4.11 -3.56
N PHE A 167 3.81 -4.32 -2.99
CA PHE A 167 4.25 -5.64 -2.56
C PHE A 167 4.31 -5.76 -1.05
N HIS A 168 3.86 -6.90 -0.54
CA HIS A 168 3.93 -7.24 0.87
C HIS A 168 5.37 -7.56 1.28
N VAL A 169 5.83 -6.98 2.39
CA VAL A 169 7.15 -7.28 2.98
C VAL A 169 6.95 -7.99 4.32
N CYS A 170 7.10 -9.31 4.31
CA CYS A 170 6.72 -10.19 5.44
C CYS A 170 7.73 -10.26 6.60
N ARG A 171 8.79 -9.44 6.62
CA ARG A 171 9.84 -9.54 7.65
C ARG A 171 10.03 -8.25 8.44
N PRO A 172 10.46 -8.35 9.71
CA PRO A 172 10.84 -7.20 10.50
C PRO A 172 11.92 -6.43 9.76
N LEU A 173 11.65 -5.16 9.51
CA LEU A 173 12.57 -4.29 8.79
C LEU A 173 13.55 -3.68 9.80
N PRO A 174 14.87 -3.68 9.52
CA PRO A 174 15.83 -2.99 10.37
C PRO A 174 15.44 -1.54 10.65
N GLU A 175 14.83 -0.86 9.68
CA GLU A 175 14.31 0.50 9.80
C GLU A 175 13.22 0.61 10.88
N ILE A 176 12.30 -0.36 10.92
CA ILE A 176 11.27 -0.47 11.97
C ILE A 176 11.90 -0.83 13.31
N GLN A 177 12.89 -1.72 13.33
CA GLN A 177 13.60 -2.08 14.55
C GLN A 177 14.31 -0.88 15.17
N LEU A 178 15.02 -0.10 14.36
CA LEU A 178 15.68 1.13 14.79
C LEU A 178 14.69 2.14 15.36
N TRP A 179 13.51 2.28 14.74
CA TRP A 179 12.44 3.11 15.30
C TRP A 179 11.96 2.59 16.66
N ILE A 180 11.71 1.29 16.79
CA ILE A 180 11.31 0.66 18.06
C ILE A 180 12.36 0.88 19.14
N ASP A 181 13.64 0.71 18.81
CA ASP A 181 14.74 0.88 19.77
C ASP A 181 14.80 2.32 20.28
N ARG A 182 14.56 3.32 19.42
CA ARG A 182 14.45 4.74 19.83
C ARG A 182 13.26 5.02 20.75
N CYS A 183 12.17 4.28 20.58
CA CYS A 183 10.96 4.38 21.40
C CYS A 183 11.06 3.60 22.71
N THR A 184 11.98 2.64 22.81
CA THR A 184 12.14 1.78 23.98
C THR A 184 12.48 2.63 25.22
N GLY A 185 11.76 2.38 26.32
CA GLY A 185 11.90 3.15 27.56
C GLY A 185 11.14 4.48 27.59
N ARG A 186 10.42 4.84 26.52
CA ARG A 186 9.49 5.97 26.51
C ARG A 186 8.09 5.54 26.96
N HIS A 187 7.27 6.52 27.36
CA HIS A 187 5.88 6.30 27.76
C HIS A 187 4.93 6.09 26.57
N TRP A 188 5.35 6.50 25.37
CA TRP A 188 4.60 6.31 24.14
C TRP A 188 5.58 6.02 22.98
N PRO A 189 5.25 5.06 22.08
CA PRO A 189 4.07 4.19 22.09
C PRO A 189 4.07 3.16 23.23
N PRO A 190 2.91 2.61 23.64
CA PRO A 190 2.84 1.52 24.61
C PRO A 190 3.62 0.29 24.14
N ALA A 191 4.21 -0.47 25.06
CA ALA A 191 5.02 -1.66 24.74
C ALA A 191 4.28 -2.67 23.84
N GLN A 192 2.99 -2.89 24.08
CA GLN A 192 2.14 -3.77 23.27
C GLN A 192 2.08 -3.35 21.79
N LEU A 193 2.10 -2.04 21.53
CA LEU A 193 2.11 -1.50 20.17
C LEU A 193 3.48 -1.70 19.52
N LEU A 194 4.56 -1.46 20.28
CA LEU A 194 5.92 -1.72 19.81
C LEU A 194 6.10 -3.20 19.45
N ASP A 195 5.57 -4.13 20.26
CA ASP A 195 5.62 -5.56 19.98
C ASP A 195 4.81 -5.92 18.73
N ALA A 196 3.61 -5.36 18.58
CA ALA A 196 2.80 -5.58 17.39
C ALA A 196 3.48 -5.02 16.13
N ALA A 197 4.11 -3.84 16.20
CA ALA A 197 4.86 -3.25 15.09
C ALA A 197 6.04 -4.12 14.59
N ARG A 198 6.60 -5.01 15.43
CA ARG A 198 7.67 -5.95 15.00
C ARG A 198 7.19 -6.98 13.99
N VAL A 199 5.92 -7.35 14.07
CA VAL A 199 5.32 -8.42 13.27
C VAL A 199 4.32 -7.88 12.25
N THR A 200 3.90 -6.62 12.39
CA THR A 200 3.06 -5.94 11.41
C THR A 200 3.83 -5.79 10.10
N PRO A 201 3.25 -6.23 8.98
CA PRO A 201 3.91 -6.12 7.69
C PRO A 201 3.99 -4.67 7.22
N CYS A 202 4.94 -4.44 6.32
CA CYS A 202 5.05 -3.18 5.58
C CYS A 202 4.87 -3.46 4.09
N PHE A 203 4.74 -2.40 3.32
CA PHE A 203 4.54 -2.47 1.88
C PHE A 203 5.69 -1.81 1.13
N LEU A 204 5.95 -2.27 -0.08
CA LEU A 204 6.73 -1.52 -1.06
C LEU A 204 5.79 -0.92 -2.08
N VAL A 205 5.81 0.40 -2.17
CA VAL A 205 4.96 1.16 -3.09
C VAL A 205 5.80 1.77 -4.23
N PRO A 206 5.25 1.87 -5.44
CA PRO A 206 5.93 2.43 -6.60
C PRO A 206 6.00 3.96 -6.51
N ALA A 207 7.01 4.48 -5.78
CA ALA A 207 7.14 5.89 -5.47
C ALA A 207 8.60 6.36 -5.53
N GLY A 208 9.10 6.64 -6.73
CA GLY A 208 10.45 7.15 -6.89
C GLY A 208 10.66 8.58 -6.40
N HIS A 209 11.89 8.88 -6.04
CA HIS A 209 12.28 10.19 -5.53
C HIS A 209 12.18 11.25 -6.66
N PRO A 210 11.61 12.44 -6.40
CA PRO A 210 11.39 13.45 -7.44
C PRO A 210 12.65 13.85 -8.22
N ASP A 211 13.77 13.95 -7.49
CA ASP A 211 15.06 14.37 -8.02
C ASP A 211 15.97 13.20 -8.46
N SER A 212 15.48 11.96 -8.41
CA SER A 212 16.27 10.81 -8.84
C SER A 212 16.18 10.59 -10.35
N ASP A 213 17.34 10.30 -10.96
CA ASP A 213 17.42 9.81 -12.33
C ASP A 213 16.76 8.43 -12.51
N TYR A 214 16.53 7.70 -11.40
CA TYR A 214 15.96 6.35 -11.35
C TYR A 214 14.53 6.32 -10.80
N LYS A 215 13.83 7.47 -10.78
CA LYS A 215 12.48 7.59 -10.21
C LYS A 215 11.43 6.63 -10.77
N ARG A 216 11.67 6.02 -11.95
CA ARG A 216 10.75 5.07 -12.57
C ARG A 216 11.01 3.62 -12.16
N GLU A 217 12.18 3.37 -11.59
CA GLU A 217 12.67 2.09 -11.11
C GLU A 217 12.56 1.95 -9.59
N GLU A 218 12.48 3.08 -8.90
CA GLU A 218 12.48 3.18 -7.45
C GLU A 218 11.14 2.82 -6.81
N TRP A 219 11.28 2.18 -5.64
CA TRP A 219 10.23 1.74 -4.74
C TRP A 219 10.49 2.30 -3.36
N ARG A 220 9.44 2.71 -2.66
CA ARG A 220 9.52 3.24 -1.31
C ARG A 220 8.87 2.30 -0.32
N LEU A 221 9.47 2.16 0.84
CA LEU A 221 8.85 1.46 1.95
C LEU A 221 7.69 2.26 2.54
N SER A 222 6.58 1.59 2.84
CA SER A 222 5.36 2.15 3.40
C SER A 222 4.94 1.34 4.64
N PRO A 223 5.07 1.92 5.86
CA PRO A 223 4.68 1.26 7.10
C PRO A 223 3.24 1.59 7.51
N ASN A 224 2.32 1.82 6.55
CA ASN A 224 1.00 2.40 6.81
C ASN A 224 0.16 1.62 7.86
N LEU A 225 0.31 0.30 7.96
CA LEU A 225 -0.40 -0.47 9.01
C LEU A 225 0.14 -0.15 10.41
N ILE A 226 1.45 0.03 10.56
CA ILE A 226 2.08 0.44 11.81
C ILE A 226 1.64 1.86 12.16
N GLU A 227 1.67 2.77 11.18
CA GLU A 227 1.21 4.15 11.35
C GLU A 227 -0.25 4.22 11.79
N ARG A 228 -1.13 3.44 11.16
CA ARG A 228 -2.53 3.31 11.60
C ARG A 228 -2.64 2.84 13.04
N MET A 229 -1.90 1.81 13.43
CA MET A 229 -1.93 1.32 14.80
C MET A 229 -1.50 2.41 15.79
N LEU A 230 -0.49 3.19 15.42
CA LEU A 230 -0.05 4.37 16.18
C LEU A 230 -1.15 5.41 16.28
N MET A 231 -1.87 5.70 15.19
CA MET A 231 -2.99 6.64 15.18
C MET A 231 -4.09 6.26 16.17
N PHE A 232 -4.38 4.97 16.35
CA PHE A 232 -5.35 4.54 17.36
C PHE A 232 -4.85 4.62 18.81
N SER A 233 -3.56 4.87 19.02
CA SER A 233 -2.97 5.04 20.34
C SER A 233 -2.87 6.51 20.80
N VAL A 234 -3.09 7.46 19.88
CA VAL A 234 -3.06 8.88 20.21
C VAL A 234 -4.41 9.34 20.77
N ASN A 235 -4.37 10.36 21.64
CA ASN A 235 -5.59 10.91 22.22
C ASN A 235 -6.28 11.91 21.27
N MET A 236 -7.54 12.25 21.56
CA MET A 236 -8.34 13.17 20.75
C MET A 236 -7.74 14.56 20.54
N ILE A 237 -6.92 15.05 21.49
CA ILE A 237 -6.23 16.34 21.34
C ILE A 237 -5.11 16.21 20.31
N GLN A 238 -4.32 15.13 20.39
CA GLN A 238 -3.24 14.84 19.45
C GLN A 238 -3.75 14.61 18.03
N ILE A 239 -4.92 13.98 17.85
CA ILE A 239 -5.55 13.79 16.54
C ILE A 239 -5.96 15.13 15.89
N LYS A 240 -6.28 16.14 16.70
CA LYS A 240 -6.75 17.45 16.22
C LYS A 240 -5.62 18.44 15.92
N CYS A 241 -4.40 18.16 16.37
CA CYS A 241 -3.21 18.99 16.16
C CYS A 241 -2.47 18.53 14.91
#